data_AF-A0A5J4WF36-F1
#
_entry.id   AF-A0A5J4WF36-F1
#
_cell.length_a   1.000
_cell.length_b   1.000
_cell.length_c   1.000
_cell.angle_alpha   90.00
_cell.angle_beta   90.00
_cell.angle_gamma   90.00
#
_symmetry.space_group_name_H-M   'P 1'
#
loop_
_entity.id
_entity.type
_entity.pdbx_description
1 polymer ?
#
loop_
_entity_poly.entity_id
_entity_poly.type
_entity_poly.pdbx_seq_one_letter_code
_entity_poly.pdbx_strand_id
1 'polypeptide(L)'
;MIHNHIRNNNRYHNKKVQKKRKYEEIDEDEEDDEEPQVLIERQQDQIKQLKKEMKDEYSVDDLKKMCRKNDLSQTGDDWMILDRIADAMINGPPSRCPNCHCRVYFNKKLLQYQCLGSYDEDKGAVVRCPFTSKTIERNKWKK
;
A
#
# COMPACT_ATOMS: atom_id res chain seq x y z
N MET A 1 47.37 -42.22 -18.83
CA MET A 1 46.60 -41.05 -19.31
C MET A 1 45.21 -41.16 -18.66
N ILE A 2 44.95 -40.58 -17.49
CA ILE A 2 44.55 -39.16 -17.27
C ILE A 2 43.28 -38.87 -18.13
N HIS A 3 42.05 -38.61 -17.66
CA HIS A 3 41.50 -38.04 -16.42
C HIS A 3 39.95 -38.26 -16.34
N ASN A 4 39.44 -38.25 -15.10
CA ASN A 4 38.20 -37.63 -14.55
C ASN A 4 36.83 -37.89 -15.19
N HIS A 5 35.81 -38.47 -14.53
CA HIS A 5 35.06 -38.07 -13.31
C HIS A 5 34.27 -36.74 -13.37
N ILE A 6 32.93 -36.90 -13.41
CA ILE A 6 31.89 -36.33 -12.51
C ILE A 6 31.49 -34.82 -12.58
N ARG A 7 30.15 -34.63 -12.58
CA ARG A 7 29.27 -33.55 -12.03
C ARG A 7 28.73 -32.42 -12.93
N ASN A 8 27.39 -32.45 -13.07
CA ASN A 8 26.41 -31.36 -12.91
C ASN A 8 26.97 -29.93 -12.74
N ASN A 9 26.45 -28.98 -13.54
CA ASN A 9 25.89 -27.77 -12.95
C ASN A 9 24.96 -26.97 -13.87
N ASN A 10 23.91 -26.49 -13.23
CA ASN A 10 22.85 -25.59 -13.67
C ASN A 10 23.42 -24.19 -13.96
N ARG A 11 23.04 -23.54 -15.07
CA ARG A 11 23.19 -22.08 -15.22
C ARG A 11 22.27 -21.52 -16.29
N TYR A 12 21.04 -21.19 -15.88
CA TYR A 12 20.24 -20.18 -16.56
C TYR A 12 21.03 -18.87 -16.60
N HIS A 13 21.43 -18.44 -17.80
CA HIS A 13 22.00 -17.12 -18.04
C HIS A 13 20.95 -16.21 -18.65
N ASN A 14 20.55 -15.26 -17.82
CA ASN A 14 19.66 -14.14 -18.02
C ASN A 14 20.28 -13.18 -19.07
N LYS A 15 19.72 -13.12 -20.29
CA LYS A 15 20.14 -12.15 -21.32
C LYS A 15 19.49 -10.81 -21.02
N LYS A 16 20.34 -9.90 -20.56
CA LYS A 16 20.08 -8.52 -20.21
C LYS A 16 20.31 -7.62 -21.44
N VAL A 17 19.45 -6.60 -21.58
CA VAL A 17 19.65 -5.29 -22.26
C VAL A 17 19.72 -5.32 -23.82
N GLN A 18 19.20 -4.38 -24.63
CA GLN A 18 18.90 -2.95 -24.48
C GLN A 18 17.78 -2.54 -25.46
N LYS A 19 16.70 -1.90 -25.01
CA LYS A 19 15.78 -1.15 -25.90
C LYS A 19 16.00 0.34 -25.63
N LYS A 20 16.80 0.95 -26.51
CA LYS A 20 17.11 2.38 -26.53
C LYS A 20 15.81 3.16 -26.77
N ARG A 21 15.41 4.03 -25.84
CA ARG A 21 14.34 5.00 -26.05
C ARG A 21 14.91 6.40 -25.85
N LYS A 22 14.73 7.17 -26.92
CA LYS A 22 15.04 8.58 -27.16
C LYS A 22 14.52 9.43 -25.99
N TYR A 23 15.42 10.23 -25.42
CA TYR A 23 15.08 11.26 -24.43
C TYR A 23 14.67 12.48 -25.25
N GLU A 24 13.38 12.79 -25.25
CA GLU A 24 12.86 14.07 -25.75
C GLU A 24 12.82 15.02 -24.54
N GLU A 25 13.40 16.19 -24.75
CA GLU A 25 13.38 17.34 -23.85
C GLU A 25 11.92 17.72 -23.59
N ILE A 26 11.53 17.79 -22.33
CA ILE A 26 10.19 18.24 -21.92
C ILE A 26 10.37 19.66 -21.37
N ASP A 27 9.67 20.57 -22.04
CA ASP A 27 9.49 21.98 -21.70
C ASP A 27 9.06 22.17 -20.24
N GLU A 28 9.63 23.19 -19.60
CA GLU A 28 9.20 23.71 -18.30
C GLU A 28 7.84 24.42 -18.47
N ASP A 29 6.76 23.65 -18.49
CA ASP A 29 5.41 24.18 -18.29
C ASP A 29 5.20 24.39 -16.79
N GLU A 30 4.77 25.61 -16.40
CA GLU A 30 4.30 25.94 -15.06
C GLU A 30 3.15 24.98 -14.67
N GLU A 31 3.47 23.93 -13.91
CA GLU A 31 2.49 22.97 -13.39
C GLU A 31 1.61 23.68 -12.35
N ASP A 32 0.36 23.96 -12.76
CA ASP A 32 -0.73 24.29 -11.85
C ASP A 32 -0.87 23.14 -10.84
N ASP A 33 -0.41 23.38 -9.61
CA ASP A 33 -0.32 22.46 -8.46
C ASP A 33 -1.73 22.10 -7.92
N GLU A 34 -2.69 21.80 -8.80
CA GLU A 34 -4.06 21.49 -8.42
C GLU A 34 -4.12 20.08 -7.82
N GLU A 35 -4.22 20.00 -6.48
CA GLU A 35 -4.26 18.71 -5.78
C GLU A 35 -5.46 17.90 -6.29
N PRO A 36 -5.27 16.62 -6.72
CA PRO A 36 -6.36 15.82 -7.25
C PRO A 36 -7.56 15.79 -6.30
N GLN A 37 -8.77 16.04 -6.82
CA GLN A 37 -10.03 16.08 -6.06
C GLN A 37 -10.19 14.92 -5.05
N VAL A 38 -9.74 13.70 -5.40
CA VAL A 38 -9.79 12.52 -4.52
C VAL A 38 -8.98 12.70 -3.22
N LEU A 39 -7.86 13.43 -3.26
CA LEU A 39 -7.04 13.71 -2.08
C LEU A 39 -7.70 14.77 -1.18
N ILE A 40 -8.34 15.77 -1.78
CA ILE A 40 -9.14 16.77 -1.06
C ILE A 40 -10.31 16.09 -0.34
N GLU A 41 -11.06 15.24 -1.04
CA GLU A 41 -12.18 14.47 -0.47
C GLU A 41 -11.74 13.53 0.66
N ARG A 42 -10.52 12.99 0.56
CA ARG A 42 -9.90 12.16 1.60
C ARG A 42 -9.33 12.98 2.75
N GLN A 43 -9.39 14.31 2.70
CA GLN A 43 -8.83 15.21 3.72
C GLN A 43 -7.33 14.92 3.92
N GLN A 44 -6.61 14.73 2.81
CA GLN A 44 -5.22 14.25 2.83
C GLN A 44 -4.29 15.18 3.62
N ASP A 45 -4.57 16.47 3.68
CA ASP A 45 -3.81 17.43 4.49
C ASP A 45 -4.07 17.30 5.99
N GLN A 46 -5.31 17.06 6.40
CA GLN A 46 -5.63 16.78 7.80
C GLN A 46 -4.95 15.49 8.26
N ILE A 47 -4.93 14.47 7.40
CA ILE A 47 -4.17 13.24 7.65
C ILE A 47 -2.68 13.57 7.80
N LYS A 48 -2.08 14.35 6.89
CA LYS A 48 -0.66 14.74 6.98
C LYS A 48 -0.35 15.46 8.30
N GLN A 49 -1.25 16.34 8.75
CA GLN A 49 -1.09 17.09 9.99
C GLN A 49 -1.20 16.19 11.22
N LEU A 50 -2.25 15.38 11.31
CA LEU A 50 -2.46 14.45 12.42
C LEU A 50 -1.29 13.44 12.54
N LYS A 51 -0.73 13.00 11.42
CA LYS A 51 0.46 12.14 11.42
C LYS A 51 1.67 12.78 12.11
N LYS A 52 1.86 14.09 11.96
CA LYS A 52 2.99 14.79 12.62
C LYS A 52 2.78 14.82 14.13
N GLU A 53 1.56 15.12 14.56
CA GLU A 53 1.18 15.17 15.98
C GLU A 53 1.32 13.80 16.65
N MET A 54 0.80 12.74 16.01
CA MET A 54 0.84 11.39 16.56
C MET A 54 2.24 10.77 16.64
N LYS A 55 3.18 11.23 15.81
CA LYS A 55 4.51 10.62 15.70
C LYS A 55 5.30 10.71 17.00
N ASP A 56 5.14 11.81 17.73
CA ASP A 56 5.86 12.06 18.97
C ASP A 56 5.05 11.67 20.22
N GLU A 57 3.71 11.60 20.11
CA GLU A 57 2.82 11.27 21.22
C GLU A 57 2.66 9.76 21.49
N TYR A 58 2.71 8.92 20.45
CA TYR A 58 2.34 7.51 20.57
C TYR A 58 3.50 6.56 20.27
N SER A 59 3.65 5.55 21.13
CA SER A 59 4.54 4.44 20.86
C SER A 59 4.00 3.54 19.75
N VAL A 60 4.88 2.81 19.06
CA VAL A 60 4.50 1.82 18.03
C VAL A 60 3.53 0.77 18.58
N ASP A 61 3.68 0.38 19.84
CA ASP A 61 2.80 -0.60 20.48
C ASP A 61 1.39 -0.03 20.71
N ASP A 62 1.28 1.25 21.05
CA ASP A 62 -0.02 1.91 21.18
C ASP A 62 -0.71 2.08 19.83
N LEU A 63 0.05 2.44 18.79
CA LEU A 63 -0.45 2.46 17.42
C LEU A 63 -0.99 1.09 17.00
N LYS A 64 -0.25 0.01 17.28
CA LYS A 64 -0.74 -1.35 17.01
C LYS A 64 -2.02 -1.67 17.78
N LYS A 65 -2.14 -1.30 19.06
CA LYS A 65 -3.38 -1.49 19.84
C LYS A 65 -4.56 -0.75 19.19
N MET A 66 -4.37 0.49 18.74
CA MET A 66 -5.39 1.26 18.04
C MET A 66 -5.83 0.60 16.73
N CYS A 67 -4.88 0.07 15.95
CA CYS A 67 -5.19 -0.70 14.74
C CYS A 67 -6.07 -1.92 15.05
N ARG A 68 -5.76 -2.66 16.11
CA ARG A 68 -6.51 -3.86 16.53
C ARG A 68 -7.96 -3.53 16.87
N LYS A 69 -8.19 -2.45 17.63
CA LYS A 69 -9.54 -1.99 18.00
C LYS A 69 -10.38 -1.62 16.76
N ASN A 70 -9.74 -1.00 15.77
CA ASN A 70 -10.40 -0.45 14.58
C ASN A 70 -10.32 -1.34 13.35
N ASP A 71 -9.95 -2.61 13.53
CA ASP A 71 -9.83 -3.61 12.47
C ASP A 71 -8.88 -3.24 11.30
N LEU A 72 -7.88 -2.42 11.61
CA LEU A 72 -6.84 -2.03 10.69
C LEU A 72 -5.69 -3.05 10.69
N SER A 73 -4.91 -3.08 9.61
CA SER A 73 -3.71 -3.93 9.58
C SER A 73 -2.63 -3.39 10.52
N GLN A 74 -2.00 -4.30 11.26
CA GLN A 74 -0.87 -4.02 12.15
C GLN A 74 0.50 -4.28 11.50
N THR A 75 0.50 -4.70 10.23
CA THR A 75 1.72 -5.10 9.52
C THR A 75 2.35 -3.94 8.75
N GLY A 76 3.63 -4.05 8.44
CA GLY A 76 4.41 -3.02 7.75
C GLY A 76 5.16 -2.10 8.71
N ASP A 77 5.83 -1.11 8.14
CA ASP A 77 6.65 -0.16 8.87
C ASP A 77 5.81 0.79 9.73
N ASP A 78 6.43 1.38 10.75
CA ASP A 78 5.77 2.27 11.72
C ASP A 78 5.08 3.45 11.04
N TRP A 79 5.71 4.04 10.03
CA TRP A 79 5.13 5.15 9.26
C TRP A 79 3.86 4.75 8.48
N MET A 80 3.76 3.48 8.04
CA MET A 80 2.58 2.95 7.36
C MET A 80 1.44 2.74 8.34
N ILE A 81 1.74 2.22 9.53
CA ILE A 81 0.76 2.02 10.61
C ILE A 81 0.18 3.39 11.01
N LEU A 82 1.04 4.38 11.20
CA LEU A 82 0.66 5.74 11.54
C LEU A 82 -0.17 6.42 10.44
N ASP A 83 0.17 6.24 9.15
CA ASP A 83 -0.66 6.74 8.03
C ASP A 83 -2.07 6.14 8.02
N ARG A 84 -2.21 4.84 8.34
CA ARG A 84 -3.52 4.16 8.41
C ARG A 84 -4.35 4.64 9.58
N ILE A 85 -3.73 4.82 10.74
CA ILE A 85 -4.45 5.28 11.94
C ILE A 85 -4.93 6.71 11.74
N ALA A 86 -4.06 7.60 11.25
CA ALA A 86 -4.44 8.98 10.96
C ALA A 86 -5.59 9.05 9.93
N ASP A 87 -5.51 8.28 8.85
CA ASP A 87 -6.62 8.17 7.87
C ASP A 87 -7.92 7.69 8.53
N ALA A 88 -7.84 6.65 9.37
CA ALA A 88 -9.00 6.07 10.03
C ALA A 88 -9.58 6.94 11.15
N MET A 89 -8.79 7.80 11.77
CA MET A 89 -9.27 8.76 12.77
C MET A 89 -10.04 9.92 12.14
N ILE A 90 -9.56 10.42 11.00
CA ILE A 90 -10.20 11.52 10.26
C ILE A 90 -11.44 11.03 9.49
N ASN A 91 -11.28 10.00 8.67
CA ASN A 91 -12.33 9.55 7.76
C ASN A 91 -13.15 8.35 8.29
N GLY A 92 -12.70 7.71 9.37
CA GLY A 92 -13.22 6.42 9.83
C GLY A 92 -12.48 5.23 9.20
N PRO A 93 -12.32 4.08 9.90
CA PRO A 93 -11.65 2.92 9.35
C PRO A 93 -12.38 2.37 8.10
N PRO A 94 -11.66 1.99 7.04
CA PRO A 94 -12.23 1.34 5.86
C PRO A 94 -13.10 0.15 6.21
N SER A 95 -14.25 0.01 5.57
CA SER A 95 -15.01 -1.24 5.63
C SER A 95 -14.23 -2.37 4.95
N ARG A 96 -14.66 -3.62 5.21
CA ARG A 96 -14.07 -4.78 4.56
C ARG A 96 -14.44 -4.79 3.08
N CYS A 97 -13.56 -5.39 2.27
CA CYS A 97 -13.81 -5.59 0.86
C CYS A 97 -15.17 -6.31 0.67
N PRO A 98 -16.07 -5.80 -0.17
CA PRO A 98 -17.38 -6.44 -0.38
C PRO A 98 -17.27 -7.81 -1.05
N ASN A 99 -16.16 -8.09 -1.75
CA ASN A 99 -15.99 -9.34 -2.51
C ASN A 99 -15.35 -10.46 -1.70
N CYS A 100 -14.33 -10.15 -0.89
CA CYS A 100 -13.53 -11.17 -0.18
C CYS A 100 -13.34 -10.87 1.31
N HIS A 101 -14.03 -9.85 1.84
CA HIS A 101 -13.99 -9.42 3.24
C HIS A 101 -12.58 -9.10 3.80
N CYS A 102 -11.58 -8.99 2.92
CA CYS A 102 -10.23 -8.60 3.26
C CYS A 102 -10.13 -7.09 3.47
N ARG A 103 -8.98 -6.63 3.97
CA ARG A 103 -8.73 -5.20 4.18
C ARG A 103 -8.51 -4.48 2.85
N VAL A 104 -9.06 -3.27 2.76
CA VAL A 104 -8.95 -2.38 1.61
C VAL A 104 -7.93 -1.27 1.93
N TYR A 105 -7.10 -0.91 0.96
CA TYR A 105 -6.04 0.08 1.12
C TYR A 105 -6.14 1.15 0.04
N PHE A 106 -5.86 2.40 0.40
CA PHE A 106 -5.76 3.48 -0.58
C PHE A 106 -4.40 3.43 -1.30
N ASN A 107 -4.42 3.40 -2.62
CA ASN A 107 -3.23 3.49 -3.46
C ASN A 107 -3.03 4.93 -3.93
N LYS A 108 -2.05 5.63 -3.35
CA LYS A 108 -1.75 7.04 -3.66
C LYS A 108 -1.31 7.27 -5.12
N LYS A 109 -0.74 6.26 -5.79
CA LYS A 109 -0.31 6.38 -7.20
C LYS A 109 -1.48 6.27 -8.18
N LEU A 110 -2.46 5.45 -7.84
CA LEU A 110 -3.65 5.22 -8.68
C LEU A 110 -4.87 6.03 -8.22
N LEU A 111 -4.75 6.75 -7.11
CA LEU A 111 -5.81 7.53 -6.46
C LEU A 111 -7.11 6.73 -6.27
N GLN A 112 -6.98 5.46 -5.88
CA GLN A 112 -8.11 4.57 -5.65
C GLN A 112 -7.85 3.56 -4.54
N TYR A 113 -8.91 3.10 -3.92
CA TYR A 113 -8.91 1.99 -2.98
C TYR A 113 -8.80 0.67 -3.72
N GLN A 114 -7.97 -0.23 -3.21
CA GLN A 114 -7.76 -1.56 -3.77
C GLN A 114 -7.74 -2.62 -2.66
N CYS A 115 -8.26 -3.80 -2.97
CA CYS A 115 -8.10 -4.96 -2.12
C CYS A 115 -6.85 -5.76 -2.51
N LEU A 116 -6.04 -6.14 -1.52
CA LEU A 116 -4.84 -6.96 -1.78
C LEU A 116 -5.13 -8.47 -1.86
N GLY A 117 -6.35 -8.88 -1.52
CA GLY A 117 -6.73 -10.28 -1.42
C GLY A 117 -6.31 -10.94 -0.11
N SER A 118 -6.36 -12.27 -0.09
CA SER A 118 -5.96 -13.12 1.05
C SER A 118 -4.95 -14.18 0.60
N TYR A 119 -4.19 -14.70 1.56
CA TYR A 119 -3.38 -15.90 1.35
C TYR A 119 -4.30 -17.13 1.33
N ASP A 120 -4.16 -17.96 0.31
CA ASP A 120 -4.86 -19.24 0.14
C ASP A 120 -3.86 -20.34 0.50
N GLU A 121 -4.12 -21.04 1.61
CA GLU A 121 -3.21 -22.06 2.16
C GLU A 121 -3.12 -23.28 1.24
N ASP A 122 -4.23 -23.67 0.60
CA ASP A 122 -4.28 -24.82 -0.31
C ASP A 122 -3.41 -24.59 -1.56
N LYS A 123 -3.37 -23.35 -2.05
CA LYS A 123 -2.54 -22.95 -3.20
C LYS A 123 -1.15 -22.48 -2.80
N GLY A 124 -0.90 -22.27 -1.51
CA GLY A 124 0.33 -21.67 -0.99
C GLY A 124 0.63 -20.27 -1.55
N ALA A 125 -0.40 -19.52 -1.98
CA ALA A 125 -0.24 -18.27 -2.73
C ALA A 125 -1.30 -17.21 -2.36
N VAL A 126 -0.97 -15.93 -2.57
CA VAL A 126 -1.94 -14.84 -2.41
C VAL A 126 -2.92 -14.84 -3.59
N VAL A 127 -4.20 -15.07 -3.29
CA VAL A 127 -5.29 -14.91 -4.26
C VAL A 127 -5.69 -13.45 -4.26
N ARG A 128 -5.34 -12.74 -5.34
CA ARG A 128 -5.67 -11.33 -5.50
C ARG A 128 -7.16 -11.13 -5.73
N CYS A 129 -7.72 -10.12 -5.08
CA CYS A 129 -9.08 -9.66 -5.33
C CYS A 129 -9.05 -8.54 -6.38
N PRO A 130 -9.90 -8.58 -7.43
CA PRO A 130 -9.94 -7.52 -8.45
C PRO A 130 -10.69 -6.25 -7.97
N PHE A 131 -11.13 -6.20 -6.71
CA PHE A 131 -11.87 -5.05 -6.19
C PHE A 131 -11.01 -3.79 -6.16
N THR A 132 -11.46 -2.78 -6.88
CA THR A 132 -10.94 -1.40 -6.85
C THR A 132 -12.11 -0.42 -6.83
N SER A 133 -11.98 0.68 -6.09
CA SER A 133 -13.01 1.71 -6.05
C SER A 133 -12.40 3.09 -5.74
N LYS A 134 -13.00 4.17 -6.24
CA LYS A 134 -12.61 5.54 -5.87
C LYS A 134 -13.10 5.91 -4.47
N THR A 135 -14.25 5.38 -4.07
CA THR A 135 -14.90 5.61 -2.78
C THR A 135 -15.14 4.30 -2.05
N ILE A 136 -15.17 4.33 -0.72
CA ILE A 136 -15.45 3.15 0.10
C ILE A 136 -16.37 3.53 1.24
N GLU A 137 -17.12 2.55 1.71
CA GLU A 137 -17.82 2.67 2.98
C GLU A 137 -16.79 2.70 4.12
N ARG A 138 -17.06 3.51 5.14
CA ARG A 138 -16.19 3.66 6.31
C ARG A 138 -17.00 3.48 7.58
N ASN A 139 -16.39 2.80 8.53
CA ASN A 139 -16.98 2.56 9.84
C ASN A 139 -16.69 3.74 10.77
N LYS A 140 -17.43 3.84 11.89
CA LYS A 140 -17.15 4.81 12.94
C LYS A 140 -15.89 4.41 13.72
N TRP A 141 -15.00 5.37 13.97
CA TRP A 141 -13.82 5.16 14.81
C TRP A 141 -14.20 4.74 16.23
N LYS A 142 -13.52 3.71 16.76
CA LYS A 142 -13.65 3.18 18.11
C LYS A 142 -12.51 3.72 18.97
N LYS A 143 -12.87 4.50 19.99
CA LYS A 143 -11.93 5.06 21.00
C LYS A 143 -11.45 3.95 21.95
#